data_AF-A0A821UNP6-F1
#
_entry.id   AF-A0A821UNP6-F1
#
_cell.length_a   1.000
_cell.length_b   1.000
_cell.length_c   1.000
_cell.angle_alpha   90.00
_cell.angle_beta   90.00
_cell.angle_gamma   90.00
#
_symmetry.space_group_name_H-M   'P 1'
#
loop_
_entity.id
_entity.type
_entity.pdbx_description
1 polymer ?
#
loop_
_entity_poly.entity_id
_entity_poly.type
_entity_poly.pdbx_seq_one_letter_code
_entity_poly.pdbx_strand_id
1 'polypeptide(L)'
;MKRSNYSKENLLKAVEEYKNGATSTEVSSKYGVPGSTVRNHNYNSKMRFGGGRPTVLTSHQEQYLIELLKNLEFIGLRLMKVVVMKLGSEYVKLVTGRGSRNFL
;
A
#
# COMPACT_ATOMS: atom_id res chain seq x y z
N MET A 1 -14.23 -5.30 -10.04
CA MET A 1 -14.32 -4.75 -8.66
C MET A 1 -15.18 -3.50 -8.68
N LYS A 2 -16.25 -3.46 -7.90
CA LYS A 2 -17.12 -2.27 -7.78
C LYS A 2 -16.32 -1.16 -7.08
N ARG A 3 -16.18 0.01 -7.68
CA ARG A 3 -15.51 1.16 -7.04
C ARG A 3 -16.32 1.58 -5.81
N SER A 4 -15.63 1.91 -4.73
CA SER A 4 -16.29 2.45 -3.54
C SER A 4 -16.88 3.81 -3.91
N ASN A 5 -18.15 4.04 -3.55
CA ASN A 5 -18.88 5.28 -3.84
C ASN A 5 -18.71 6.33 -2.72
N TYR A 6 -17.85 6.08 -1.73
CA TYR A 6 -17.69 6.95 -0.57
C TYR A 6 -16.32 7.63 -0.58
N SER A 7 -16.30 8.91 -0.21
CA SER A 7 -15.07 9.71 -0.16
C SER A 7 -14.17 9.26 1.01
N LYS A 8 -12.87 9.53 0.88
CA LYS A 8 -11.89 9.30 1.95
C LYS A 8 -12.26 10.08 3.22
N GLU A 9 -12.76 11.30 3.04
CA GLU A 9 -13.15 12.17 4.15
C GLU A 9 -14.36 11.60 4.92
N ASN A 10 -15.36 11.06 4.20
CA ASN A 10 -16.51 10.40 4.82
C ASN A 10 -16.09 9.17 5.62
N LEU A 11 -15.12 8.39 5.13
CA LEU A 11 -14.58 7.29 5.91
C LEU A 11 -13.90 7.77 7.19
N LEU A 12 -13.05 8.80 7.11
CA LEU A 12 -12.33 9.30 8.30
C LEU A 12 -13.32 9.79 9.37
N LYS A 13 -14.34 10.55 8.97
CA LYS A 13 -15.40 11.02 9.88
C LYS A 13 -16.21 9.86 10.46
N ALA A 14 -16.58 8.87 9.64
CA ALA A 14 -17.30 7.69 10.10
C ALA A 14 -16.50 6.85 11.11
N VAL A 15 -15.19 6.70 10.92
CA VAL A 15 -14.31 5.96 11.83
C VAL A 15 -14.15 6.72 13.15
N GLU A 16 -14.02 8.04 13.13
CA GLU A 16 -13.94 8.85 14.35
C GLU A 16 -15.24 8.80 15.17
N GLU A 17 -16.41 8.96 14.56
CA GLU A 17 -17.67 8.83 15.29
C GLU A 17 -17.90 7.42 15.86
N TYR A 18 -17.50 6.39 15.11
CA TYR A 18 -17.55 5.01 15.59
C TYR A 18 -16.64 4.78 16.81
N LYS A 19 -15.44 5.38 16.84
CA LYS A 19 -14.56 5.34 18.03
C LYS A 19 -15.17 6.05 19.24
N ASN A 20 -15.93 7.11 18.99
CA ASN A 20 -16.60 7.88 20.04
C ASN A 20 -17.90 7.23 20.55
N GLY A 21 -18.19 5.99 20.14
CA GLY A 21 -19.29 5.20 20.66
C GLY A 21 -20.51 5.09 19.76
N ALA A 22 -20.50 5.73 18.57
CA ALA A 22 -21.56 5.53 17.60
C ALA A 22 -21.56 4.09 17.05
N THR A 23 -22.74 3.54 16.79
CA THR A 23 -22.89 2.20 16.21
C THR A 23 -22.50 2.20 14.73
N SER A 24 -22.11 1.02 14.22
CA SER A 24 -21.77 0.86 12.80
C SER A 24 -22.93 1.17 11.85
N THR A 25 -24.17 1.06 12.34
CA THR A 25 -25.38 1.35 11.57
C THR A 25 -25.59 2.86 11.44
N GLU A 26 -25.43 3.60 12.54
CA GLU A 26 -25.58 5.07 12.55
C GLU A 26 -24.55 5.73 11.62
N VAL A 27 -23.28 5.36 11.74
CA VAL A 27 -22.22 5.92 10.88
C VAL A 27 -22.39 5.51 9.41
N SER A 28 -22.92 4.32 9.14
CA SER A 28 -23.19 3.87 7.78
C SER A 28 -24.29 4.69 7.11
N SER A 29 -25.39 4.92 7.82
CA SER A 29 -26.50 5.75 7.34
C SER A 29 -26.09 7.21 7.17
N LYS A 30 -25.25 7.73 8.07
CA LYS A 30 -24.83 9.14 8.07
C LYS A 30 -23.81 9.47 6.98
N TYR A 31 -22.84 8.59 6.74
CA TYR A 31 -21.70 8.87 5.86
C TYR A 31 -21.71 8.09 4.55
N GLY A 32 -22.65 7.15 4.37
CA GLY A 32 -22.72 6.29 3.18
C GLY A 32 -21.57 5.27 3.09
N VAL A 33 -20.90 5.01 4.21
CA VAL A 33 -19.77 4.08 4.30
C VAL A 33 -20.26 2.77 4.92
N PRO A 34 -20.08 1.60 4.27
CA PRO A 34 -20.51 0.33 4.84
C PRO A 34 -19.95 0.11 6.25
N GLY A 35 -20.79 -0.28 7.21
CA GLY A 35 -20.36 -0.49 8.60
C GLY A 35 -19.25 -1.54 8.78
N SER A 36 -19.14 -2.51 7.87
CA SER A 36 -18.01 -3.45 7.81
C SER A 36 -16.68 -2.76 7.46
N THR A 37 -16.71 -1.79 6.54
CA THR A 37 -15.55 -0.97 6.17
C THR A 37 -15.10 -0.09 7.35
N VAL A 38 -16.03 0.55 8.05
CA VAL A 38 -15.73 1.38 9.22
C VAL A 38 -15.06 0.55 10.32
N ARG A 39 -15.63 -0.62 10.65
CA ARG A 39 -15.05 -1.55 11.63
C ARG A 39 -13.65 -2.01 11.23
N ASN A 40 -13.45 -2.44 9.98
CA ASN A 40 -12.12 -2.85 9.50
C ASN A 40 -11.08 -1.74 9.61
N HIS A 41 -11.45 -0.50 9.25
CA HIS A 41 -10.54 0.65 9.37
C HIS A 41 -10.27 1.05 10.82
N ASN A 42 -11.21 0.81 11.74
CA ASN A 42 -10.98 1.01 13.16
C ASN A 42 -9.99 -0.02 13.74
N TYR A 43 -10.17 -1.31 13.41
CA TYR A 43 -9.25 -2.38 13.84
C TYR A 43 -7.87 -2.30 13.18
N ASN A 44 -7.79 -1.82 11.94
CA ASN A 44 -6.56 -1.72 11.19
C ASN A 44 -6.44 -0.34 10.52
N SER A 45 -6.08 0.66 11.33
CA SER A 45 -5.90 2.06 10.89
C SER A 45 -4.82 2.24 9.81
N LYS A 46 -3.96 1.23 9.61
CA LYS A 46 -2.94 1.20 8.56
C LYS A 46 -3.47 0.70 7.21
N MET A 47 -4.69 0.17 7.12
CA MET A 47 -5.32 -0.10 5.82
C MET A 47 -5.54 1.24 5.12
N ARG A 48 -4.69 1.54 4.13
CA ARG A 48 -4.89 2.69 3.26
C ARG A 48 -6.11 2.44 2.38
N PHE A 49 -6.92 3.46 2.17
CA PHE A 49 -7.97 3.44 1.14
C PHE A 49 -7.33 3.15 -0.22
N GLY A 50 -7.69 2.03 -0.84
CA GLY A 50 -7.04 1.59 -2.09
C GLY A 50 -5.57 1.18 -1.94
N GLY A 51 -5.10 0.95 -0.70
CA GLY A 51 -3.76 0.47 -0.43
C GLY A 51 -3.61 -0.96 -0.93
N GLY A 52 -2.97 -1.12 -2.08
CA GLY A 52 -2.47 -2.41 -2.51
C GLY A 52 -1.49 -3.02 -1.49
N ARG A 53 -0.97 -4.19 -1.84
CA ARG A 53 -0.01 -4.93 -1.02
C ARG A 53 1.07 -3.98 -0.47
N PRO A 54 1.46 -4.09 0.82
CA PRO A 54 2.52 -3.26 1.39
C PRO A 54 3.73 -3.29 0.48
N THR A 55 4.23 -2.12 0.08
CA THR A 55 5.46 -2.01 -0.69
C THR A 55 6.59 -2.58 0.16
N VAL A 56 7.48 -3.35 -0.47
CA VAL A 56 8.64 -3.95 0.23
C VAL A 56 9.60 -2.86 0.72
N LEU A 57 9.56 -1.68 0.10
CA LEU A 57 10.39 -0.54 0.41
C LEU A 57 9.64 0.50 1.24
N THR A 58 10.33 1.08 2.23
CA THR A 58 9.90 2.28 2.93
C THR A 58 9.99 3.50 2.01
N SER A 59 9.27 4.59 2.33
CA SER A 59 9.32 5.83 1.52
C SER A 59 10.74 6.36 1.33
N HIS A 60 11.59 6.25 2.35
CA HIS A 60 12.99 6.66 2.28
C HIS A 60 13.80 5.78 1.32
N GLN A 61 13.59 4.46 1.37
CA GLN A 61 14.23 3.52 0.44
C GLN A 61 13.76 3.73 -1.01
N GLU A 62 12.48 4.06 -1.22
CA GLU A 62 11.96 4.41 -2.54
C GLU A 62 12.61 5.70 -3.08
N GLN A 63 12.73 6.74 -2.26
CA GLN A 63 13.41 7.99 -2.65
C GLN A 63 14.89 7.76 -3.00
N TYR A 64 15.60 7.01 -2.16
CA TYR A 64 17.00 6.67 -2.42
C TYR A 64 17.18 5.90 -3.74
N LEU A 65 16.29 4.92 -4.01
CA LEU A 65 16.31 4.18 -5.27
C LEU A 65 16.08 5.09 -6.47
N ILE A 66 15.15 6.04 -6.37
CA ILE A 66 14.88 7.02 -7.43
C ILE A 66 16.11 7.88 -7.73
N GLU A 67 16.78 8.39 -6.70
CA GLU A 67 18.01 9.19 -6.86
C GLU A 67 19.12 8.39 -7.52
N LEU A 68 19.33 7.15 -7.08
CA LEU A 68 20.33 6.25 -7.66
C LEU A 68 20.05 5.98 -9.14
N LEU A 69 18.79 5.71 -9.51
CA LEU A 69 18.41 5.47 -10.91
C LEU A 69 18.63 6.72 -11.79
N LYS A 70 18.32 7.92 -11.27
CA LYS A 70 18.59 9.18 -11.98
C LYS A 70 20.08 9.43 -12.20
N ASN A 71 20.90 9.14 -11.19
CA ASN A 71 22.35 9.29 -11.29
C ASN A 71 22.96 8.31 -12.30
N LEU A 72 22.41 7.09 -12.41
CA LEU A 72 22.86 6.11 -13.42
C LEU A 72 22.54 6.55 -14.85
N GLU A 73 21.36 7.16 -15.07
CA GLU A 73 21.01 7.75 -16.36
C GLU A 73 21.94 8.91 -16.73
N PHE A 74 22.31 9.75 -15.75
CA PHE A 74 23.27 10.84 -15.93
C PHE A 74 24.67 10.36 -16.34
N ILE A 75 25.10 9.18 -15.87
CA ILE A 75 26.39 8.56 -16.22
C ILE A 75 26.33 7.88 -17.62
N GLY A 76 25.19 7.95 -18.31
CA GLY A 76 25.01 7.37 -19.65
C GLY A 76 24.69 5.87 -19.63
N LEU A 77 24.46 5.29 -18.45
CA LEU A 77 24.01 3.91 -18.34
C LEU A 77 22.50 3.87 -18.55
N ARG A 78 22.10 3.58 -19.79
CA ARG A 78 20.69 3.43 -20.15
C ARG A 78 20.14 2.16 -19.49
N LEU A 79 19.47 2.33 -18.36
CA LEU A 79 18.86 1.23 -17.63
C LEU A 79 17.62 0.72 -18.36
N MET A 80 17.73 -0.48 -18.93
CA MET A 80 16.56 -1.19 -19.44
C MET A 80 15.70 -1.64 -18.26
N LYS A 81 14.39 -1.34 -18.31
CA LYS A 81 13.40 -1.73 -17.30
C LYS A 81 13.53 -3.20 -16.89
N VAL A 82 13.79 -4.10 -17.85
CA VAL A 82 13.95 -5.54 -17.60
C VAL A 82 15.13 -5.85 -16.69
N VAL A 83 16.27 -5.15 -16.87
CA VAL A 83 17.48 -5.34 -16.06
C VAL A 83 17.25 -4.87 -14.63
N VAL A 84 16.63 -3.69 -14.45
CA VAL A 84 16.29 -3.15 -13.13
C VAL A 84 15.33 -4.08 -12.38
N MET A 85 14.32 -4.60 -13.07
CA MET A 85 13.37 -5.56 -12.49
C MET A 85 14.07 -6.87 -12.08
N LYS A 86 15.01 -7.37 -12.89
CA LYS A 86 15.78 -8.57 -12.58
C LYS A 86 16.65 -8.35 -11.33
N LEU A 87 17.42 -7.27 -11.29
CA LEU A 87 18.24 -6.89 -10.13
C LEU A 87 17.41 -6.73 -8.86
N GLY A 88 16.26 -6.04 -8.94
CA GLY A 88 15.34 -5.91 -7.82
C GLY A 88 14.82 -7.26 -7.33
N SER A 89 14.48 -8.17 -8.25
CA SER A 89 14.01 -9.51 -7.89
C SER A 89 15.09 -10.36 -7.20
N GLU A 90 16.34 -10.26 -7.65
CA GLU A 90 17.49 -10.98 -7.08
C GLU A 90 17.82 -10.46 -5.68
N TYR A 91 17.83 -9.13 -5.50
CA TYR A 91 18.02 -8.50 -4.19
C TYR A 91 16.94 -8.94 -3.19
N VAL A 92 15.66 -8.93 -3.60
CA VAL A 92 14.57 -9.39 -2.72
C VAL A 92 14.74 -10.86 -2.35
N LYS A 93 15.14 -11.72 -3.28
CA LYS A 93 15.43 -13.15 -2.98
C LYS A 93 16.58 -13.29 -1.98
N LEU A 94 17.66 -12.53 -2.16
CA LEU A 94 18.83 -12.52 -1.29
C LEU A 94 18.46 -12.09 0.14
N VAL A 95 17.73 -10.97 0.27
CA VAL A 95 17.42 -10.36 1.58
C VAL A 95 16.29 -11.06 2.32
N THR A 96 15.32 -11.64 1.60
CA THR A 96 14.17 -12.31 2.24
C THR A 96 14.37 -13.80 2.47
N GLY A 97 15.51 -14.37 2.08
CA GLY A 97 15.81 -15.81 2.24
C GLY A 97 14.86 -16.73 1.48
N ARG A 98 14.01 -16.20 0.57
CA ARG A 98 13.06 -16.99 -0.24
C ARG A 98 13.71 -17.60 -1.49
N GLY A 99 15.00 -17.90 -1.41
CA GLY A 99 15.74 -18.58 -2.47
C GLY A 99 15.70 -20.09 -2.27
N SER A 100 15.09 -20.79 -3.23
CA SER A 100 15.10 -22.25 -3.41
C SER A 100 14.22 -23.09 -2.49
N ARG A 101 12.91 -23.07 -2.76
CA ARG A 101 12.19 -24.34 -2.88
C ARG A 101 12.17 -24.72 -4.35
N ASN A 102 13.10 -25.60 -4.74
CA ASN A 102 13.07 -26.28 -6.02
C ASN A 102 11.72 -27.00 -6.12
N PHE A 103 10.89 -26.61 -7.09
CA PHE A 103 9.84 -27.48 -7.59
C PHE A 103 10.50 -28.38 -8.63
N LEU A 104 10.95 -29.55 -8.17
CA LEU A 104 11.06 -30.76 -8.96
C LEU A 104 9.99 -31.72 -8.44
#